data_AF-A0A0R3QAJ9-F1
#
_entry.id   AF-A0A0R3QAJ9-F1
#
_cell.length_a   1.000
_cell.length_b   1.000
_cell.length_c   1.000
_cell.angle_alpha   90.00
_cell.angle_beta   90.00
_cell.angle_gamma   90.00
#
_symmetry.space_group_name_H-M   'P 1'
#
loop_
_entity.id
_entity.type
_entity.pdbx_description
1 polymer ?
#
loop_
_entity_poly.entity_id
_entity_poly.type
_entity_poly.pdbx_seq_one_letter_code
_entity_poly.pdbx_strand_id
1 'polypeptide(L)'
;LVNGITLLTQYAEKSRRPNAQLIIILISDGSKQDSWHSIIQTAKKLHELHETITYAITTSKQYRFAELEAFTRDKWKVYVDGRINQFITDTSKQLIKGKIDETDELIDIRSLPIIESIQTHNDSIDLIILVDTSILADDDFENSKNFLRELLRSLQMIDSQSRIRILLVTFNDKAHVQVELNKSIIKENILNIVEKLQNEYSNVSVSTDN
;
A
#
# COMPACT_ATOMS: atom_id res chain seq x y z
N LEU A 1 2.37 1.16 12.81
CA LEU A 1 3.30 0.59 11.81
C LEU A 1 3.95 -0.73 12.26
N VAL A 2 4.55 -0.80 13.45
CA VAL A 2 5.28 -2.01 13.92
C VAL A 2 4.40 -3.27 13.92
N ASN A 3 3.16 -3.16 14.40
CA ASN A 3 2.23 -4.28 14.43
C ASN A 3 1.87 -4.79 13.02
N GLY A 4 1.67 -3.87 12.08
CA GLY A 4 1.45 -4.20 10.68
C GLY A 4 2.64 -4.94 10.07
N ILE A 5 3.86 -4.42 10.23
CA ILE A 5 5.08 -5.07 9.69
C ILE A 5 5.30 -6.44 10.34
N THR A 6 5.02 -6.57 11.63
CA THR A 6 5.17 -7.84 12.34
C THR A 6 4.22 -8.89 11.76
N LEU A 7 2.92 -8.56 11.66
CA LEU A 7 1.91 -9.49 11.17
C LEU A 7 2.17 -9.89 9.71
N LEU A 8 2.49 -8.92 8.85
CA LEU A 8 2.74 -9.20 7.44
C LEU A 8 3.93 -10.12 7.24
N THR A 9 5.00 -9.94 8.03
CA THR A 9 6.22 -10.75 7.92
C THR A 9 5.91 -12.19 8.27
N GLN A 10 5.13 -12.43 9.34
CA GLN A 10 4.67 -13.77 9.72
C GLN A 10 3.85 -14.45 8.61
N TYR A 11 2.96 -13.71 7.95
CA TYR A 11 2.18 -14.25 6.83
C TYR A 11 3.05 -14.54 5.60
N ALA A 12 3.99 -13.65 5.28
CA ALA A 12 4.92 -13.83 4.18
C ALA A 12 5.76 -15.10 4.38
N GLU A 13 6.31 -15.32 5.57
CA GLU A 13 7.11 -16.52 5.90
C GLU A 13 6.28 -17.80 5.84
N LYS A 14 5.02 -17.76 6.30
CA LYS A 14 4.17 -18.95 6.43
C LYS A 14 3.46 -19.34 5.13
N SER A 15 3.09 -18.36 4.31
CA SER A 15 2.05 -18.55 3.28
C SER A 15 2.44 -18.11 1.87
N ARG A 16 3.61 -17.48 1.68
CA ARG A 16 4.08 -17.14 0.33
C ARG A 16 4.34 -18.40 -0.50
N ARG A 17 4.13 -18.28 -1.81
CA ARG A 17 4.56 -19.27 -2.80
C ARG A 17 6.10 -19.24 -2.92
N PRO A 18 6.79 -20.39 -2.98
CA PRO A 18 8.24 -20.45 -3.06
C PRO A 18 8.86 -19.71 -4.26
N ASN A 19 8.18 -19.73 -5.41
CA ASN A 19 8.67 -19.13 -6.67
C ASN A 19 7.86 -17.89 -7.07
N ALA A 20 7.24 -17.21 -6.11
CA ALA A 20 6.52 -15.97 -6.38
C ALA A 20 7.31 -14.77 -5.91
N GLN A 21 7.29 -13.71 -6.71
CA GLN A 21 7.74 -12.39 -6.30
C GLN A 21 6.82 -11.89 -5.20
N LEU A 22 7.41 -11.48 -4.07
CA LEU A 22 6.70 -10.84 -2.99
C LEU A 22 6.73 -9.32 -3.21
N ILE A 23 5.55 -8.70 -3.31
CA ILE A 23 5.41 -7.25 -3.37
C ILE A 23 4.62 -6.80 -2.15
N ILE A 24 5.12 -5.79 -1.44
CA ILE A 24 4.52 -5.28 -0.22
C ILE A 24 4.31 -3.79 -0.36
N ILE A 25 3.08 -3.33 -0.20
CA ILE A 25 2.68 -1.93 -0.26
C ILE A 25 2.28 -1.48 1.14
N LEU A 26 2.85 -0.38 1.61
CA LEU A 26 2.38 0.36 2.77
C LEU A 26 1.59 1.59 2.30
N ILE A 27 0.36 1.75 2.77
CA ILE A 27 -0.44 2.98 2.63
C ILE A 27 -0.55 3.60 4.03
N SER A 28 0.18 4.68 4.29
CA SER A 28 0.32 5.29 5.63
C SER A 28 0.89 6.71 5.54
N ASP A 29 0.52 7.59 6.49
CA ASP A 29 1.19 8.87 6.76
C ASP A 29 2.38 8.72 7.74
N GLY A 30 2.63 7.51 8.24
CA GLY A 30 3.65 7.18 9.23
C GLY A 30 3.08 7.03 10.64
N SER A 31 3.81 6.36 11.52
CA SER A 31 3.34 6.06 12.87
C SER A 31 3.55 7.26 13.80
N LYS A 32 2.50 7.68 14.50
CA LYS A 32 2.62 8.62 15.63
C LYS A 32 2.91 7.91 16.96
N GLN A 33 2.69 6.60 17.01
CA GLN A 33 2.70 5.81 18.25
C GLN A 33 3.99 4.99 18.43
N ASP A 34 4.56 4.49 17.33
CA ASP A 34 5.73 3.61 17.38
C ASP A 34 7.03 4.38 17.58
N SER A 35 7.94 3.82 18.37
CA SER A 35 9.29 4.37 18.50
C SER A 35 10.11 4.12 17.23
N TRP A 36 10.97 5.07 16.86
CA TRP A 36 11.89 4.93 15.72
C TRP A 36 12.74 3.65 15.81
N HIS A 37 13.22 3.30 17.00
CA HIS A 37 14.02 2.10 17.22
C HIS A 37 13.25 0.82 16.86
N SER A 38 11.98 0.72 17.31
CA SER A 38 11.12 -0.42 17.01
C SER A 38 10.81 -0.52 15.52
N ILE A 39 10.60 0.61 14.84
CA ILE A 39 10.37 0.66 13.38
C ILE A 39 11.58 0.10 12.64
N ILE A 40 12.79 0.58 12.96
CA ILE A 40 14.03 0.11 12.32
C ILE A 40 14.27 -1.38 12.55
N GLN A 41 14.07 -1.86 13.78
CA GLN A 41 14.27 -3.27 14.10
C GLN A 41 13.27 -4.17 13.35
N THR A 42 12.01 -3.74 13.28
CA THR A 42 10.95 -4.52 12.62
C THR A 42 11.10 -4.47 11.10
N ALA A 43 11.43 -3.30 10.55
CA ALA A 43 11.79 -3.16 9.14
C ALA A 43 12.97 -4.06 8.80
N LYS A 44 14.03 -4.13 9.61
CA LYS A 44 15.18 -5.02 9.32
C LYS A 44 14.74 -6.47 9.07
N LYS A 45 13.83 -7.01 9.88
CA LYS A 45 13.26 -8.37 9.69
C LYS A 45 12.49 -8.50 8.37
N LEU A 46 11.68 -7.50 8.04
CA LEU A 46 10.99 -7.44 6.74
C LEU A 46 11.98 -7.54 5.56
N HIS A 47 13.14 -6.88 5.66
CA HIS A 47 14.14 -6.87 4.59
C HIS A 47 14.98 -8.16 4.50
N GLU A 48 14.81 -9.10 5.45
CA GLU A 48 15.41 -10.44 5.37
C GLU A 48 14.57 -11.39 4.48
N LEU A 49 13.34 -10.99 4.11
CA LEU A 49 12.50 -11.73 3.18
C LEU A 49 13.09 -11.70 1.76
N HIS A 50 13.30 -12.88 1.19
CA HIS A 50 13.91 -13.06 -0.14
C HIS A 50 12.95 -12.58 -1.25
N GLU A 51 13.49 -12.05 -2.36
CA GLU A 51 12.68 -11.62 -3.51
C GLU A 51 11.49 -10.74 -3.11
N THR A 52 11.77 -9.72 -2.30
CA THR A 52 10.77 -8.80 -1.77
C THR A 52 10.96 -7.41 -2.33
N ILE A 53 9.89 -6.83 -2.85
CA ILE A 53 9.85 -5.43 -3.30
C ILE A 53 8.88 -4.68 -2.40
N THR A 54 9.36 -3.64 -1.74
CA THR A 54 8.60 -2.80 -0.82
C THR A 54 8.33 -1.43 -1.43
N TYR A 55 7.07 -0.99 -1.36
CA TYR A 55 6.63 0.35 -1.75
C TYR A 55 5.89 1.00 -0.58
N ALA A 56 6.03 2.32 -0.43
CA ALA A 56 5.24 3.10 0.51
C ALA A 56 4.52 4.22 -0.23
N ILE A 57 3.27 4.46 0.14
CA ILE A 57 2.38 5.41 -0.51
C ILE A 57 1.70 6.22 0.59
N THR A 58 1.68 7.54 0.41
CA THR A 58 0.93 8.44 1.29
C THR A 58 0.19 9.47 0.47
N THR A 59 -1.11 9.62 0.75
CA THR A 59 -1.95 10.70 0.22
C THR A 59 -1.98 11.91 1.16
N SER A 60 -1.42 11.79 2.37
CA SER A 60 -1.41 12.88 3.34
C SER A 60 -0.33 13.90 2.99
N LYS A 61 -0.65 15.18 3.22
CA LYS A 61 0.34 16.27 3.16
C LYS A 61 1.28 16.27 4.38
N GLN A 62 0.88 15.63 5.47
CA GLN A 62 1.64 15.55 6.72
C GLN A 62 2.11 14.12 6.96
N TYR A 63 3.27 13.77 6.41
CA TYR A 63 3.79 12.41 6.49
C TYR A 63 5.20 12.34 7.11
N ARG A 64 5.51 11.19 7.74
CA ARG A 64 6.83 10.90 8.32
C ARG A 64 7.71 10.16 7.32
N PHE A 65 8.34 10.90 6.40
CA PHE A 65 9.13 10.32 5.31
C PHE A 65 10.16 9.29 5.76
N ALA A 66 10.90 9.57 6.85
CA ALA A 66 11.93 8.67 7.35
C ALA A 66 11.39 7.27 7.71
N GLU A 67 10.14 7.17 8.17
CA GLU A 67 9.51 5.88 8.49
C GLU A 67 9.08 5.13 7.24
N LEU A 68 8.54 5.84 6.25
CA LEU A 68 8.21 5.27 4.94
C LEU A 68 9.47 4.82 4.20
N GLU A 69 10.56 5.58 4.32
CA GLU A 69 11.87 5.21 3.78
C GLU A 69 12.47 4.02 4.55
N ALA A 70 12.36 3.98 5.88
CA ALA A 70 12.79 2.83 6.67
C ALA A 70 12.04 1.54 6.30
N PHE A 71 10.75 1.64 5.98
CA PHE A 71 9.94 0.53 5.50
C PHE A 71 10.39 0.03 4.13
N THR A 72 10.75 0.93 3.21
CA THR A 72 11.09 0.58 1.81
C THR A 72 12.57 0.30 1.58
N ARG A 73 13.45 0.82 2.44
CA ARG A 73 14.91 0.94 2.27
C ARG A 73 15.32 1.65 0.98
N ASP A 74 14.40 2.36 0.33
CA ASP A 74 14.62 3.04 -0.93
C ASP A 74 13.68 4.24 -1.04
N LYS A 75 14.24 5.44 -0.89
CA LYS A 75 13.51 6.70 -1.00
C LYS A 75 12.76 6.87 -2.34
N TRP A 76 13.18 6.19 -3.41
CA TRP A 76 12.53 6.25 -4.72
C TRP A 76 11.28 5.37 -4.80
N LYS A 77 11.07 4.49 -3.81
CA LYS A 77 9.88 3.66 -3.65
C LYS A 77 8.88 4.23 -2.66
N VAL A 78 9.09 5.47 -2.21
CA VAL A 78 8.17 6.24 -1.37
C VAL A 78 7.44 7.27 -2.23
N TYR A 79 6.17 6.99 -2.49
CA TYR A 79 5.28 7.81 -3.29
C TYR A 79 4.44 8.72 -2.39
N VAL A 80 4.48 10.01 -2.67
CA VAL A 80 3.76 11.04 -1.92
C VAL A 80 2.88 11.77 -2.93
N ASP A 81 1.60 11.96 -2.61
CA ASP A 81 0.55 12.62 -3.41
C ASP A 81 1.05 13.64 -4.45
N GLY A 82 1.79 14.68 -4.04
CA GLY A 82 2.33 15.71 -4.95
C GLY A 82 3.47 15.27 -5.88
N ARG A 83 4.19 14.19 -5.57
CA ARG A 83 5.24 13.56 -6.40
C ARG A 83 4.74 12.39 -7.22
N ILE A 84 3.59 11.79 -6.87
CA ILE A 84 2.95 10.79 -7.72
C ILE A 84 2.61 11.44 -9.06
N ASN A 85 1.97 12.61 -9.04
CA ASN A 85 1.69 13.35 -10.27
C ASN A 85 2.98 13.75 -10.99
N GLN A 86 3.99 14.31 -10.31
CA GLN A 86 5.22 14.74 -10.97
C GLN A 86 6.06 13.58 -11.56
N PHE A 87 6.06 12.40 -10.92
CA PHE A 87 6.71 11.19 -11.44
C PHE A 87 6.00 10.67 -12.70
N ILE A 88 4.67 10.74 -12.73
CA ILE A 88 3.84 10.38 -13.88
C ILE A 88 4.02 11.42 -14.99
N THR A 89 4.05 12.71 -14.68
CA THR A 89 4.24 13.79 -15.65
C THR A 89 5.62 13.72 -16.32
N ASP A 90 6.70 13.39 -15.60
CA ASP A 90 8.05 13.33 -16.16
C ASP A 90 8.31 12.08 -17.01
N THR A 91 7.63 10.96 -16.72
CA THR A 91 7.62 9.77 -17.58
C THR A 91 6.67 9.92 -18.78
N SER A 92 5.52 10.59 -18.60
CA SER A 92 4.54 10.87 -19.67
C SER A 92 5.01 11.94 -20.66
N LYS A 93 5.79 12.93 -20.21
CA LYS A 93 6.40 13.96 -21.09
C LYS A 93 7.40 13.37 -22.10
N GLN A 94 7.96 12.20 -21.83
CA GLN A 94 8.78 11.48 -22.82
C GLN A 94 7.93 10.74 -23.87
N LEU A 95 6.61 10.61 -23.67
CA LEU A 95 5.73 9.86 -24.56
C LEU A 95 4.64 10.68 -25.24
N ILE A 96 4.27 11.88 -24.76
CA ILE A 96 3.24 12.70 -25.42
C ILE A 96 3.64 14.18 -25.47
N LYS A 97 3.96 14.66 -26.67
CA LYS A 97 4.01 16.08 -27.04
C LYS A 97 2.57 16.59 -27.19
N GLY A 98 1.91 16.94 -26.08
CA GLY A 98 0.56 17.49 -26.09
C GLY A 98 0.32 18.31 -24.82
N LYS A 99 -0.13 19.55 -24.97
CA LYS A 99 -0.46 20.46 -23.87
C LYS A 99 -1.44 19.78 -22.89
N ILE A 100 -1.18 19.92 -21.60
CA ILE A 100 -2.12 19.57 -20.53
C ILE A 100 -2.51 20.87 -19.83
N ASP A 101 -3.82 21.14 -19.76
CA ASP A 101 -4.44 22.22 -19.00
C ASP A 101 -4.46 21.86 -17.51
N GLU A 102 -4.29 22.87 -16.65
CA GLU A 102 -4.30 22.77 -15.18
C GLU A 102 -5.71 22.46 -14.63
N THR A 103 -6.19 21.21 -14.80
CA THR A 103 -7.37 20.69 -14.11
C THR A 103 -6.99 19.44 -13.33
N ASP A 104 -7.28 19.40 -12.02
CA ASP A 104 -7.14 18.26 -11.09
C ASP A 104 -6.60 16.99 -11.76
N GLU A 105 -5.27 16.87 -11.85
CA GLU A 105 -4.62 15.74 -12.53
C GLU A 105 -4.94 14.46 -11.76
N LEU A 106 -5.92 13.71 -12.30
CA LEU A 106 -6.20 12.34 -11.90
C LEU A 106 -4.92 11.53 -12.02
N ILE A 107 -4.47 10.94 -10.92
CA ILE A 107 -3.34 10.00 -10.88
C ILE A 107 -3.57 8.93 -11.98
N ASP A 108 -2.71 8.87 -13.01
CA ASP A 108 -2.74 7.73 -13.95
C ASP A 108 -2.10 6.52 -13.27
N ILE A 109 -2.90 5.82 -12.47
CA ILE A 109 -2.48 4.67 -11.65
C ILE A 109 -1.83 3.57 -12.49
N ARG A 110 -2.15 3.49 -13.79
CA ARG A 110 -1.57 2.54 -14.74
C ARG A 110 -0.08 2.77 -14.98
N SER A 111 0.39 3.99 -14.76
CA SER A 111 1.79 4.38 -14.94
C SER A 111 2.59 4.30 -13.64
N LEU A 112 2.02 3.76 -12.56
CA LEU A 112 2.76 3.54 -11.32
C LEU A 112 3.81 2.42 -11.50
N PRO A 113 5.03 2.56 -10.95
CA PRO A 113 6.07 1.52 -11.07
C PRO A 113 5.66 0.16 -10.51
N ILE A 114 4.68 0.13 -9.61
CA ILE A 114 4.11 -1.13 -9.13
C ILE A 114 3.34 -1.88 -10.21
N ILE A 115 2.57 -1.18 -11.04
CA ILE A 115 1.84 -1.78 -12.16
C ILE A 115 2.85 -2.31 -13.18
N GLU A 116 3.84 -1.50 -13.53
CA GLU A 116 4.92 -1.91 -14.43
C GLU A 116 5.69 -3.14 -13.90
N SER A 117 6.05 -3.13 -12.61
CA SER A 117 6.73 -4.26 -11.96
C SER A 117 5.91 -5.55 -12.06
N ILE A 118 4.59 -5.48 -11.93
CA ILE A 118 3.69 -6.64 -11.97
C ILE A 118 3.47 -7.13 -13.42
N GLN A 119 3.39 -6.22 -14.39
CA GLN A 119 3.18 -6.55 -15.80
C GLN A 119 4.42 -7.16 -16.45
N THR A 120 5.61 -6.67 -16.08
CA THR A 120 6.89 -7.16 -16.64
C THR A 120 7.35 -8.47 -16.00
N HIS A 121 6.74 -8.88 -14.89
CA HIS A 121 7.01 -10.15 -14.23
C HIS A 121 6.07 -11.25 -14.73
N ASN A 122 6.64 -12.32 -15.31
CA ASN A 122 5.86 -13.45 -15.83
C ASN A 122 5.43 -14.45 -14.74
N ASP A 123 6.07 -14.42 -13.57
CA ASP A 123 5.82 -15.38 -12.50
C ASP A 123 4.59 -15.04 -11.65
N SER A 124 4.29 -15.94 -10.71
CA SER A 124 3.29 -15.72 -9.68
C SER A 124 3.66 -14.54 -8.77
N ILE A 125 2.67 -13.76 -8.32
CA ILE A 125 2.91 -12.57 -7.47
C ILE A 125 2.10 -12.68 -6.19
N ASP A 126 2.78 -12.66 -5.05
CA ASP A 126 2.15 -12.53 -3.74
C ASP A 126 2.20 -11.05 -3.35
N LEU A 127 1.03 -10.41 -3.35
CA LEU A 127 0.86 -9.00 -3.05
C LEU A 127 0.34 -8.83 -1.63
N ILE A 128 1.08 -8.12 -0.79
CA ILE A 128 0.64 -7.72 0.54
C ILE A 128 0.37 -6.22 0.54
N ILE A 129 -0.80 -5.81 0.99
CA ILE A 129 -1.16 -4.41 1.18
C ILE A 129 -1.42 -4.16 2.66
N LEU A 130 -0.65 -3.23 3.22
CA LEU A 130 -0.84 -2.68 4.56
C LEU A 130 -1.54 -1.34 4.45
N VAL A 131 -2.65 -1.19 5.17
CA VAL A 131 -3.40 0.05 5.25
C VAL A 131 -3.40 0.56 6.68
N ASP A 132 -2.88 1.76 6.87
CA ASP A 132 -2.93 2.45 8.15
C ASP A 132 -4.35 2.99 8.41
N THR A 133 -5.03 2.48 9.43
CA THR A 133 -6.36 2.93 9.86
C THR A 133 -6.29 3.95 10.99
N SER A 134 -5.09 4.37 11.39
CA SER A 134 -4.86 5.43 12.38
C SER A 134 -4.77 6.84 11.77
N ILE A 135 -4.77 6.94 10.44
CA ILE A 135 -4.93 8.20 9.70
C ILE A 135 -6.24 8.88 10.17
N LEU A 136 -6.19 10.21 10.30
CA LEU A 136 -7.34 10.98 10.77
C LEU A 136 -8.57 10.76 9.89
N ALA A 137 -9.74 10.85 10.53
CA ALA A 137 -11.07 10.65 9.94
C ALA A 137 -11.49 11.79 8.99
N ASP A 138 -10.61 12.19 8.08
CA ASP A 138 -10.80 13.32 7.17
C ASP A 138 -10.54 12.89 5.72
N ASP A 139 -10.30 13.88 4.87
CA ASP A 139 -9.99 13.68 3.46
C ASP A 139 -8.78 12.74 3.26
N ASP A 140 -7.82 12.66 4.18
CA ASP A 140 -6.60 11.86 3.97
C ASP A 140 -6.88 10.34 3.97
N PHE A 141 -7.75 9.86 4.88
CA PHE A 141 -8.12 8.43 4.91
C PHE A 141 -8.99 8.06 3.70
N GLU A 142 -9.97 8.88 3.35
CA GLU A 142 -10.81 8.65 2.18
C GLU A 142 -10.00 8.74 0.87
N ASN A 143 -9.01 9.63 0.78
CA ASN A 143 -8.07 9.68 -0.34
C ASN A 143 -7.23 8.41 -0.42
N SER A 144 -6.72 7.91 0.72
CA SER A 144 -6.00 6.63 0.78
C SER A 144 -6.87 5.45 0.33
N LYS A 145 -8.15 5.43 0.75
CA LYS A 145 -9.13 4.40 0.36
C LYS A 145 -9.43 4.47 -1.15
N ASN A 146 -9.63 5.67 -1.68
CA ASN A 146 -9.83 5.90 -3.12
C ASN A 146 -8.63 5.46 -3.95
N PHE A 147 -7.42 5.84 -3.53
CA PHE A 147 -6.19 5.39 -4.17
C PHE A 147 -6.10 3.87 -4.19
N LEU A 148 -6.32 3.21 -3.04
CA LEU A 148 -6.30 1.75 -2.94
C LEU A 148 -7.34 1.10 -3.86
N ARG A 149 -8.55 1.66 -3.91
CA ARG A 149 -9.64 1.16 -4.77
C ARG A 149 -9.25 1.18 -6.24
N GLU A 150 -8.67 2.29 -6.72
CA GLU A 150 -8.26 2.41 -8.11
C GLU A 150 -7.01 1.58 -8.44
N LEU A 151 -6.08 1.43 -7.50
CA LEU A 151 -4.96 0.49 -7.61
C LEU A 151 -5.47 -0.95 -7.78
N LEU A 152 -6.38 -1.39 -6.92
CA LEU A 152 -6.95 -2.73 -6.97
C LEU A 152 -7.70 -2.99 -8.28
N ARG A 153 -8.47 -2.01 -8.78
CA ARG A 153 -9.12 -2.10 -10.10
C ARG A 153 -8.11 -2.28 -11.22
N SER A 154 -7.03 -1.50 -11.21
CA SER A 154 -5.96 -1.59 -12.20
C SER A 154 -5.28 -2.96 -12.16
N LEU A 155 -5.01 -3.48 -10.95
CA LEU A 155 -4.43 -4.80 -10.74
C LEU A 155 -5.35 -5.93 -11.24
N GLN A 156 -6.65 -5.87 -10.94
CA GLN A 156 -7.64 -6.84 -11.43
C GLN A 156 -7.73 -6.84 -12.96
N MET A 157 -7.60 -5.67 -13.59
CA MET A 157 -7.63 -5.52 -15.05
C MET A 157 -6.42 -6.16 -15.73
N ILE A 158 -5.23 -6.07 -15.12
CA ILE A 158 -3.99 -6.64 -15.68
C ILE A 158 -3.77 -8.12 -15.33
N ASP A 159 -4.40 -8.64 -14.27
CA ASP A 159 -4.20 -10.02 -13.79
C ASP A 159 -5.07 -11.07 -14.50
N SER A 160 -5.24 -10.99 -15.81
CA SER A 160 -6.14 -11.89 -16.57
C SER A 160 -5.90 -13.39 -16.35
N GLN A 161 -4.71 -13.78 -15.89
CA GLN A 161 -4.30 -15.16 -15.62
C GLN A 161 -4.41 -15.58 -14.13
N SER A 162 -4.95 -14.74 -13.24
CA SER A 162 -5.06 -15.01 -11.80
C SER A 162 -3.71 -15.34 -11.12
N ARG A 163 -2.64 -14.66 -11.52
CA ARG A 163 -1.28 -14.82 -10.98
C ARG A 163 -1.12 -14.13 -9.63
N ILE A 164 -1.93 -13.10 -9.35
CA ILE A 164 -1.83 -12.28 -8.15
C ILE A 164 -2.69 -12.89 -7.03
N ARG A 165 -2.02 -13.25 -5.94
CA ARG A 165 -2.66 -13.51 -4.64
C ARG A 165 -2.48 -12.30 -3.76
N ILE A 166 -3.48 -11.98 -2.95
CA ILE A 166 -3.49 -10.77 -2.14
C ILE A 166 -3.71 -11.04 -0.66
N LEU A 167 -2.91 -10.41 0.18
CA LEU A 167 -3.16 -10.23 1.62
C LEU A 167 -3.44 -8.76 1.86
N LEU A 168 -4.61 -8.47 2.45
CA LEU A 168 -4.95 -7.12 2.89
C LEU A 168 -4.94 -7.09 4.41
N VAL A 169 -4.10 -6.23 4.99
CA VAL A 169 -3.98 -6.02 6.43
C VAL A 169 -4.24 -4.56 6.74
N THR A 170 -5.13 -4.31 7.69
CA THR A 170 -5.25 -2.99 8.31
C THR A 170 -4.45 -2.95 9.60
N PHE A 171 -3.96 -1.77 9.98
CA PHE A 171 -3.31 -1.62 11.28
C PHE A 171 -3.51 -0.23 11.90
N ASN A 172 -3.53 -0.22 13.22
CA ASN A 172 -3.46 0.92 14.12
C ASN A 172 -2.66 0.50 15.39
N ASP A 173 -3.28 0.49 16.57
CA ASP A 173 -2.75 -0.14 17.78
C ASP A 173 -2.66 -1.68 17.65
N LYS A 174 -3.46 -2.28 16.76
CA LYS A 174 -3.40 -3.71 16.41
C LYS A 174 -3.39 -3.89 14.90
N ALA A 175 -3.04 -5.08 14.43
CA ALA A 175 -3.09 -5.43 13.02
C ALA A 175 -4.15 -6.50 12.78
N HIS A 176 -4.96 -6.32 11.73
CA HIS A 176 -6.09 -7.18 11.41
C HIS A 176 -6.04 -7.61 9.95
N VAL A 177 -6.22 -8.92 9.71
CA VAL A 177 -6.31 -9.47 8.35
C VAL A 177 -7.72 -9.27 7.83
N GLN A 178 -7.83 -8.56 6.71
CA GLN A 178 -9.10 -8.34 5.98
C GLN A 178 -9.27 -9.35 4.84
N VAL A 179 -8.16 -9.78 4.23
CA VAL A 179 -8.12 -10.81 3.17
C VAL A 179 -6.88 -11.67 3.35
N GLU A 180 -7.01 -12.99 3.28
CA GLU A 180 -5.88 -13.93 3.43
C GLU A 180 -5.04 -14.09 2.15
N LEU A 181 -3.73 -14.34 2.30
CA LEU A 181 -2.75 -14.46 1.20
C LEU A 181 -2.97 -15.66 0.23
N ASN A 182 -3.99 -16.49 0.47
CA ASN A 182 -4.37 -17.60 -0.41
C ASN A 182 -5.44 -17.18 -1.44
N LYS A 183 -5.94 -15.95 -1.38
CA LYS A 183 -7.03 -15.46 -2.22
C LYS A 183 -6.54 -14.77 -3.48
N SER A 184 -7.19 -15.05 -4.61
CA SER A 184 -6.93 -14.36 -5.88
C SER A 184 -7.59 -12.99 -5.88
N ILE A 185 -6.87 -11.98 -6.36
CA ILE A 185 -7.35 -10.59 -6.40
C ILE A 185 -8.63 -10.42 -7.24
N ILE A 186 -8.84 -11.27 -8.25
CA ILE A 186 -10.02 -11.21 -9.14
C ILE A 186 -11.24 -11.92 -8.55
N LYS A 187 -11.02 -12.97 -7.76
CA LYS A 187 -12.10 -13.83 -7.26
C LYS A 187 -12.74 -13.31 -5.98
N GLU A 188 -12.04 -12.45 -5.25
CA GLU A 188 -12.57 -11.85 -4.03
C GLU A 188 -13.28 -10.53 -4.32
N ASN A 189 -14.29 -10.24 -3.51
CA ASN A 189 -14.98 -8.94 -3.54
C ASN A 189 -14.16 -7.86 -2.81
N ILE A 190 -12.86 -7.79 -3.12
CA ILE A 190 -11.88 -6.97 -2.40
C ILE A 190 -12.25 -5.49 -2.44
N LEU A 191 -12.83 -5.01 -3.54
CA LEU A 191 -13.29 -3.62 -3.66
C LEU A 191 -14.38 -3.29 -2.63
N ASN A 192 -15.31 -4.22 -2.37
CA ASN A 192 -16.35 -4.03 -1.36
C ASN A 192 -15.81 -4.16 0.07
N ILE A 193 -14.72 -4.92 0.27
CA ILE A 193 -14.01 -4.95 1.55
C ILE A 193 -13.34 -3.59 1.79
N VAL A 194 -12.62 -3.06 0.79
CA VAL A 194 -11.99 -1.74 0.86
C VAL A 194 -13.01 -0.64 1.12
N GLU A 195 -14.17 -0.67 0.46
CA GLU A 195 -15.24 0.32 0.66
C GLU A 195 -15.73 0.38 2.12
N LYS A 196 -15.74 -0.77 2.81
CA LYS A 196 -16.19 -0.90 4.19
C LYS A 196 -15.11 -0.61 5.23
N LEU A 197 -13.86 -0.36 4.81
CA LEU A 197 -12.82 0.02 5.75
C LEU A 197 -13.19 1.36 6.39
N GLN A 198 -13.04 1.41 7.71
CA GLN A 198 -13.26 2.60 8.51
C GLN A 198 -11.96 2.97 9.19
N ASN A 199 -11.74 4.26 9.36
CA ASN A 199 -10.66 4.75 10.19
C ASN A 199 -11.04 4.46 11.67
N GLU A 200 -10.10 3.96 12.45
CA GLU A 200 -10.37 3.59 13.85
C GLU A 200 -10.19 4.77 14.82
N TYR A 201 -9.75 5.93 14.32
CA TYR A 201 -9.61 7.17 15.09
C TYR A 201 -10.93 7.60 15.75
N SER A 202 -12.07 7.27 15.14
CA SER A 202 -13.42 7.64 15.62
C SER A 202 -13.93 6.77 16.78
N ASN A 203 -13.39 5.56 16.97
CA ASN A 203 -13.88 4.63 18.00
C ASN A 203 -13.34 4.93 19.40
N VAL A 204 -12.30 5.75 19.52
CA VAL A 204 -11.71 6.14 20.83
C VAL A 204 -12.48 7.30 21.47
N SER A 205 -13.33 8.00 20.72
CA SER A 205 -14.05 9.19 21.19
C SER A 205 -15.47 8.94 21.72
N VAL A 206 -15.96 7.69 21.70
CA VAL A 206 -17.37 7.36 22.08
C VAL A 206 -17.46 6.33 23.22
N SER A 207 -16.35 6.00 23.89
CA SER A 207 -16.38 5.12 25.08
C SER A 207 -15.87 5.84 26.34
N THR A 208 -16.49 6.98 26.66
CA THR A 208 -16.62 7.44 28.04
C THR A 208 -18.02 8.02 28.19
N ASP A 209 -18.70 7.56 29.23
CA ASP A 209 -20.03 7.93 29.73
C ASP A 209 -21.23 7.18 29.13
N ASN A 210 -21.48 5.99 29.69
CA ASN A 210 -22.74 5.66 30.40
C ASN A 210 -22.59 4.39 31.25
#